data_AF-A0A832CH88-F1
#
_entry.id   AF-A0A832CH88-F1
#
_cell.length_a   1.000
_cell.length_b   1.000
_cell.length_c   1.000
_cell.angle_alpha   90.00
_cell.angle_beta   90.00
_cell.angle_gamma   90.00
#
_symmetry.space_group_name_H-M   'P 1'
#
loop_
_entity.id
_entity.type
_entity.pdbx_description
1 polymer ?
#
loop_
_entity_poly.entity_id
_entity_poly.type
_entity_poly.pdbx_seq_one_letter_code
_entity_poly.pdbx_strand_id
1 'polypeptide(L)' 'RSNVRVCWKDGKVYPLRISGSGILSSLVRANALLVVPENVEGFEAGEEVEVRLMRDITEVFE' A
#
# COMPACT_ATOMS: atom_id res chain seq x y z
N ARG A 1 -2.91 13.84 7.30
CA ARG A 1 -2.12 12.69 6.79
C ARG A 1 -3.09 11.57 6.45
N SER A 2 -2.97 10.98 5.27
CA SER A 2 -3.88 9.93 4.79
C SER A 2 -3.11 8.61 4.70
N ASN A 3 -3.70 7.49 5.13
CA ASN A 3 -3.11 6.16 4.97
C ASN A 3 -3.82 5.42 3.83
N VAL A 4 -3.06 5.01 2.82
CA VAL A 4 -3.59 4.25 1.67
C VAL A 4 -3.09 2.81 1.73
N ARG A 5 -4.00 1.85 1.57
CA ARG A 5 -3.66 0.42 1.56
C ARG A 5 -2.95 0.05 0.26
N VAL A 6 -1.78 -0.56 0.38
CA VAL A 6 -0.92 -0.93 -0.74
C VAL A 6 -0.37 -2.35 -0.55
N CYS A 7 0.12 -2.92 -1.64
CA CYS A 7 0.91 -4.13 -1.62
C CYS A 7 2.38 -3.75 -1.79
N TRP A 8 3.20 -4.04 -0.79
CA TRP A 8 4.65 -3.98 -0.86
C TRP A 8 5.18 -5.36 -1.27
N LYS A 9 6.10 -5.39 -2.24
CA LYS A 9 6.77 -6.61 -2.69
C LYS A 9 8.16 -6.27 -3.24
N ASP A 10 9.19 -6.92 -2.72
CA ASP A 10 10.58 -6.83 -3.19
C ASP A 10 11.08 -5.37 -3.38
N GLY A 11 10.76 -4.51 -2.40
CA GLY A 11 11.13 -3.09 -2.42
C GLY A 11 10.24 -2.20 -3.29
N LYS A 12 9.20 -2.74 -3.93
CA LYS A 12 8.25 -2.00 -4.76
C LYS A 12 6.89 -1.91 -4.10
N VAL A 13 6.19 -0.79 -4.35
CA VAL A 13 4.86 -0.52 -3.81
C VAL A 13 3.85 -0.49 -4.95
N TYR A 14 2.76 -1.23 -4.79
CA TYR A 14 1.69 -1.36 -5.77
C TYR A 14 0.35 -0.90 -5.16
N PRO A 15 -0.35 0.05 -5.79
CA PRO A 15 -1.65 0.49 -5.31
C PRO A 15 -2.70 -0.63 -5.47
N LEU A 16 -3.49 -0.85 -4.43
CA LEU A 16 -4.62 -1.78 -4.51
C LEU A 16 -5.83 -1.04 -5.09
N ARG A 17 -6.13 -1.29 -6.37
CA ARG A 17 -7.34 -0.75 -6.99
C ARG A 17 -8.57 -1.37 -6.34
N ILE A 18 -9.37 -0.56 -5.68
CA ILE A 18 -10.63 -0.98 -5.08
C ILE A 18 -11.74 -0.81 -6.12
N SER A 19 -12.46 -1.88 -6.44
CA SER A 19 -13.68 -1.84 -7.25
C SER A 19 -14.86 -2.35 -6.42
N GLY A 20 -15.99 -1.64 -6.40
CA GLY A 20 -17.23 -2.09 -5.77
C GLY A 20 -17.05 -2.70 -4.36
N SER A 21 -17.47 -3.96 -4.18
CA SER A 21 -17.40 -4.75 -2.93
C SER A 21 -15.98 -5.03 -2.38
N GLY A 22 -14.94 -4.43 -2.93
CA GLY A 22 -13.53 -4.72 -2.66
C GLY A 22 -12.93 -4.14 -1.37
N ILE A 23 -13.73 -3.59 -0.45
CA ILE A 23 -13.21 -3.04 0.83
C ILE A 23 -12.58 -4.15 1.68
N LEU A 24 -13.25 -5.30 1.80
CA LEU A 24 -12.71 -6.44 2.55
C LEU A 24 -11.52 -7.08 1.82
N SER A 25 -11.60 -7.24 0.50
CA SER A 25 -10.50 -7.84 -0.26
C SER A 25 -9.23 -6.98 -0.22
N SER A 26 -9.35 -5.66 -0.22
CA SER A 26 -8.20 -4.75 -0.04
C SER A 26 -7.63 -4.75 1.39
N LEU A 27 -8.42 -5.05 2.43
CA LEU A 27 -7.87 -5.29 3.78
C LEU A 27 -7.03 -6.56 3.82
N VAL A 28 -7.51 -7.65 3.21
CA VAL A 28 -6.82 -8.94 3.23
C VAL A 28 -5.55 -8.91 2.37
N ARG A 29 -5.59 -8.25 1.21
CA ARG A 29 -4.48 -8.21 0.25
C ARG A 29 -3.40 -7.17 0.59
N ALA A 30 -3.71 -6.18 1.42
CA ALA A 30 -2.72 -5.19 1.81
C ALA A 30 -1.75 -5.77 2.85
N ASN A 31 -0.47 -5.49 2.67
CA ASN A 31 0.57 -5.78 3.66
C ASN A 31 1.31 -4.51 4.10
N ALA A 32 0.95 -3.35 3.56
CA ALA A 32 1.55 -2.08 3.89
C ALA A 32 0.55 -0.91 3.76
N LEU A 33 0.86 0.18 4.47
CA LEU A 33 0.15 1.46 4.42
C LEU A 33 1.09 2.53 3.87
N LEU A 34 0.72 3.13 2.75
CA LEU A 34 1.37 4.32 2.20
C LEU A 34 0.99 5.56 3.00
N VAL A 35 1.99 6.31 3.43
CA VAL A 35 1.81 7.59 4.13
C VAL A 35 1.75 8.71 3.10
N VAL A 36 0.57 9.32 2.92
CA VAL A 36 0.39 10.43 1.97
C VAL A 36 0.41 11.77 2.73
N PRO A 37 1.38 12.67 2.44
CA PRO A 37 1.38 14.03 2.95
C PRO A 37 0.13 14.81 2.51
N GLU A 38 -0.28 15.82 3.27
CA GLU A 38 -1.50 16.57 2.97
C GLU A 38 -1.40 17.48 1.74
N ASN A 39 -0.17 17.88 1.39
CA ASN A 39 0.15 18.76 0.28
C ASN A 39 0.50 18.02 -1.02
N VAL A 40 0.19 16.72 -1.10
CA VAL A 40 0.51 15.86 -2.24
C VAL A 40 -0.78 15.21 -2.74
N GLU A 41 -1.08 15.39 -4.03
CA GLU A 41 -2.26 14.79 -4.68
C GLU A 41 -2.05 13.30 -4.98
N GLY A 42 -0.82 12.92 -5.34
CA GLY A 42 -0.45 11.56 -5.70
C GLY A 42 1.04 11.42 -5.93
N PHE A 43 1.45 10.23 -6.35
CA PHE A 43 2.84 9.88 -6.65
C PHE A 43 2.91 9.34 -8.07
N GLU A 44 4.02 9.63 -8.74
CA GLU A 44 4.35 9.07 -10.04
C GLU A 44 5.04 7.71 -9.92
N ALA A 45 4.95 6.90 -10.98
CA ALA A 45 5.61 5.60 -10.98
C ALA A 45 7.13 5.75 -10.93
N GLY A 46 7.75 5.11 -9.94
CA GLY A 46 9.21 5.17 -9.73
C GLY A 46 9.64 6.20 -8.70
N GLU A 47 8.73 7.03 -8.18
CA GLU A 47 9.02 7.87 -7.02
C GLU A 47 9.21 7.03 -5.76
N GLU A 48 10.14 7.46 -4.90
CA GLU A 48 10.33 6.87 -3.58
C GLU A 48 9.23 7.34 -2.63
N VAL A 49 8.68 6.41 -1.86
CA VAL A 49 7.56 6.67 -0.96
C VAL A 49 7.76 6.02 0.40
N GLU A 50 7.18 6.62 1.43
CA GLU A 50 7.19 6.05 2.79
C GLU A 50 6.00 5.11 2.98
N VAL A 51 6.30 3.88 3.39
CA VAL A 51 5.28 2.89 3.78
C VAL A 51 5.53 2.35 5.18
N ARG A 52 4.44 2.04 5.88
CA ARG A 52 4.46 1.25 7.11
C ARG A 52 4.02 -0.16 6.78
N LEU A 53 4.92 -1.13 6.95
CA LEU A 53 4.56 -2.55 6.84
C LEU A 53 3.57 -2.90 7.95
N MET A 54 2.54 -3.67 7.60
CA MET A 54 1.52 -4.14 8.54
C MET A 54 1.93 -5.44 9.23
N ARG A 55 2.95 -6.12 8.68
CA ARG A 55 3.50 -7.42 9.11
C ARG A 55 4.99 -7.45 8.77
N ASP A 56 5.73 -8.39 9.33
CA ASP A 56 7.15 -8.53 9.05
C ASP A 56 7.42 -8.95 7.59
N ILE A 57 8.50 -8.41 7.03
CA ILE A 57 8.93 -8.64 5.63
C ILE A 57 9.25 -10.12 5.33
N THR A 58 9.47 -10.91 6.38
CA THR A 58 9.80 -12.35 6.29
C THR A 58 8.56 -13.25 6.21
N GLU A 59 7.35 -12.71 6.41
CA GLU A 59 6.12 -13.48 6.23
C GLU A 59 5.78 -13.60 4.74
N VAL A 60 6.16 -14.73 4.13
CA VAL A 60 5.76 -15.11 2.77
C VAL A 60 4.36 -15.75 2.86
N PHE A 61 3.37 -15.13 2.21
CA PHE A 61 2.09 -15.78 1.95
C PHE A 61 2.20 -16.50 0.59
N GLU A 62 2.29 -17.84 0.63
CA GLU A 62 2.10 -18.71 -0.55
C GLU A 62 0.65 -18.66 -1.05
#